data_AF-A0A351LC90-F1
#
_entry.id   AF-A0A351LC90-F1
#
_cell.length_a   1.000
_cell.length_b   1.000
_cell.length_c   1.000
_cell.angle_alpha   90.00
_cell.angle_beta   90.00
_cell.angle_gamma   90.00
#
_symmetry.space_group_name_H-M   'P 1'
#
loop_
_entity.id
_entity.type
_entity.pdbx_description
1 polymer ?
#
loop_
_entity_poly.entity_id
_entity_poly.type
_entity_poly.pdbx_seq_one_letter_code
_entity_poly.pdbx_strand_id
1 'polypeptide(L)'
;MTALFRRVDPAKKFRITKGQIARFLGIAESIIVKFQCWPFVLFVHRKDKGGEFISYRVLEHWKNAIASQLQQCSKLKQLNHLWSTIKNDRKKHRKQYEDSVFSFLHKIWQERLDNLSEPLVYIQDDFTHH
;
A
#
# COMPACT_ATOMS: atom_id res chain seq x y z
N MET A 1 -1.14 -3.85 16.56
CA MET A 1 -1.71 -4.10 15.21
C MET A 1 -2.41 -2.82 14.73
N THR A 2 -1.99 -2.18 13.62
CA THR A 2 -2.71 -1.00 13.09
C THR A 2 -3.89 -1.44 12.21
N ALA A 3 -4.90 -0.58 12.05
CA ALA A 3 -6.04 -0.89 11.18
C ALA A 3 -5.61 -1.14 9.73
N LEU A 4 -4.58 -0.44 9.26
CA LEU A 4 -4.01 -0.64 7.91
C LEU A 4 -3.43 -2.05 7.74
N PHE A 5 -2.72 -2.56 8.75
CA PHE A 5 -2.16 -3.91 8.73
C PHE A 5 -3.22 -5.00 8.67
N ARG A 6 -4.34 -4.84 9.40
CA ARG A 6 -5.47 -5.79 9.31
C ARG A 6 -6.11 -5.79 7.93
N ARG A 7 -6.16 -4.61 7.28
CA ARG A 7 -6.78 -4.43 5.96
C ARG A 7 -5.90 -5.00 4.83
N VAL A 8 -4.60 -4.70 4.89
CA VAL A 8 -3.62 -5.15 3.89
C VAL A 8 -3.26 -6.62 4.07
N ASP A 9 -3.16 -7.11 5.31
CA ASP A 9 -2.74 -8.46 5.68
C ASP A 9 -1.50 -8.96 4.90
N PRO A 10 -0.36 -8.23 5.03
CA PRO A 10 0.80 -8.44 4.16
C PRO A 10 1.40 -9.83 4.30
N ALA A 11 1.37 -10.42 5.51
CA ALA A 11 1.92 -11.75 5.76
C ALA A 11 1.26 -12.85 4.93
N LYS A 12 -0.04 -12.70 4.63
CA LYS A 12 -0.81 -13.66 3.84
C LYS A 12 -0.89 -13.28 2.36
N LYS A 13 -0.93 -11.98 2.05
CA LYS A 13 -1.21 -11.50 0.69
C LYS A 13 0.03 -11.19 -0.14
N PHE A 14 1.15 -10.85 0.48
CA PHE A 14 2.33 -10.43 -0.29
C PHE A 14 3.11 -11.65 -0.77
N ARG A 15 3.25 -11.76 -2.09
CA ARG A 15 4.11 -12.75 -2.74
C ARG A 15 5.52 -12.21 -2.89
N ILE A 16 6.23 -12.09 -1.76
CA ILE A 16 7.61 -11.61 -1.73
C ILE A 16 8.55 -12.75 -2.09
N THR A 17 9.47 -12.48 -3.01
CA THR A 17 10.51 -13.42 -3.45
C THR A 17 11.85 -13.07 -2.83
N LYS A 18 12.73 -14.06 -2.75
CA LYS A 18 14.10 -13.90 -2.25
C LYS A 18 14.89 -12.86 -3.07
N GLY A 19 14.76 -12.86 -4.40
CA GLY A 19 15.37 -11.88 -5.28
C GLY A 19 14.87 -10.44 -5.07
N GLN A 20 13.59 -10.24 -4.77
CA GLN A 20 13.07 -8.91 -4.42
C GLN A 20 13.66 -8.39 -3.10
N ILE A 21 13.82 -9.28 -2.11
CA ILE A 21 14.48 -8.95 -0.83
C ILE A 21 15.94 -8.58 -1.07
N ALA A 22 16.65 -9.37 -1.86
CA ALA A 22 18.06 -9.13 -2.21
C ALA A 22 18.25 -7.76 -2.87
N ARG A 23 17.39 -7.44 -3.85
CA ARG A 23 17.37 -6.13 -4.52
C ARG A 23 17.07 -4.98 -3.55
N PHE A 24 16.07 -5.15 -2.69
CA PHE A 24 15.72 -4.14 -1.68
C PHE A 24 16.87 -3.87 -0.71
N LEU A 25 17.58 -4.92 -0.28
CA LEU A 25 18.70 -4.81 0.65
C LEU A 25 20.04 -4.44 -0.01
N GLY A 26 20.11 -4.41 -1.35
CA GLY A 26 21.36 -4.18 -2.08
C GLY A 26 22.40 -5.29 -1.88
N ILE A 27 21.96 -6.54 -1.74
CA ILE A 27 22.84 -7.70 -1.48
C ILE A 27 22.67 -8.80 -2.51
N ALA A 28 23.65 -9.70 -2.60
CA ALA A 28 23.53 -10.92 -3.38
C ALA A 28 22.49 -11.87 -2.78
N GLU A 29 21.67 -12.51 -3.63
CA GLU A 29 20.64 -13.44 -3.18
C GLU A 29 21.21 -14.64 -2.40
N SER A 30 22.44 -15.06 -2.72
CA SER A 30 23.16 -16.14 -2.04
C SER A 30 23.48 -15.85 -0.56
N ILE A 31 23.43 -14.58 -0.14
CA ILE A 31 23.62 -14.14 1.25
C ILE A 31 22.36 -14.42 2.08
N ILE A 32 21.18 -14.39 1.47
CA ILE A 32 19.92 -14.70 2.15
C ILE A 32 19.84 -16.22 2.32
N VAL A 33 19.74 -16.69 3.57
CA VAL A 33 19.57 -18.11 3.89
C VAL A 33 18.09 -18.49 3.78
N LYS A 34 17.22 -17.71 4.42
CA LYS A 34 15.77 -17.89 4.43
C LYS A 34 15.09 -16.58 4.79
N PHE A 35 13.79 -16.48 4.53
CA PHE A 35 12.96 -15.39 5.00
C PHE A 35 11.60 -15.91 5.47
N GLN A 36 10.91 -15.12 6.29
CA GLN A 36 9.58 -15.42 6.80
C GLN A 36 8.71 -14.17 6.81
N CYS A 37 7.48 -14.30 6.33
CA CYS A 37 6.49 -13.23 6.38
C CYS A 37 5.76 -13.27 7.72
N TRP A 38 6.10 -12.34 8.63
CA TRP A 38 5.41 -12.22 9.93
C TRP A 38 4.32 -11.14 9.84
N PRO A 39 3.41 -11.02 10.83
CA PRO A 39 2.27 -10.11 10.73
C PRO A 39 2.63 -8.63 10.46
N PHE A 40 3.78 -8.15 10.95
CA PHE A 40 4.16 -6.73 10.89
C PHE A 40 5.45 -6.45 10.13
N VAL A 41 6.27 -7.48 9.96
CA VAL A 41 7.61 -7.38 9.41
C VAL A 41 7.89 -8.60 8.55
N LEU A 42 8.81 -8.44 7.61
CA LEU A 42 9.49 -9.52 6.94
C LEU A 42 10.78 -9.82 7.72
N PHE A 43 10.92 -11.05 8.21
CA PHE A 43 12.16 -11.51 8.81
C PHE A 43 13.05 -12.12 7.74
N VAL A 44 14.31 -11.71 7.67
CA VAL A 44 15.31 -12.20 6.71
C VAL A 44 16.51 -12.71 7.49
N HIS A 45 16.86 -13.98 7.32
CA HIS A 45 18.09 -14.52 7.86
C HIS A 45 19.19 -14.47 6.80
N ARG A 46 20.29 -13.80 7.15
CA ARG A 46 21.44 -13.56 6.28
C ARG A 46 22.70 -14.18 6.87
N LYS A 47 23.60 -14.64 5.99
CA LYS A 47 24.89 -15.23 6.38
C LYS A 47 25.84 -14.24 7.02
N ASP A 48 25.80 -12.99 6.60
CA ASP A 48 26.77 -11.95 6.97
C ASP A 48 26.45 -11.23 8.29
N LYS A 49 25.17 -11.13 8.66
CA LYS A 49 24.74 -10.39 9.86
C LYS A 49 23.64 -11.05 10.68
N GLY A 50 23.28 -12.29 10.37
CA GLY A 50 22.22 -13.01 11.06
C GLY A 50 20.82 -12.50 10.71
N GLY A 51 19.96 -12.31 11.71
CA GLY A 51 18.56 -11.93 11.52
C GLY A 51 18.35 -10.44 11.27
N GLU A 52 17.56 -10.09 10.27
CA GLU A 52 17.16 -8.72 9.94
C GLU A 52 15.63 -8.62 9.83
N PHE A 53 15.06 -7.53 10.35
CA PHE A 53 13.63 -7.26 10.29
C PHE A 53 13.35 -6.06 9.39
N ILE A 54 12.51 -6.27 8.38
CA ILE A 54 12.11 -5.24 7.41
C ILE A 54 10.63 -4.93 7.62
N SER A 55 10.30 -3.67 7.88
CA SER A 55 8.90 -3.24 7.92
C SER A 55 8.28 -3.38 6.54
N TYR A 56 7.06 -3.92 6.42
CA TYR A 56 6.39 -3.94 5.10
C TYR A 56 6.20 -2.54 4.53
N ARG A 57 6.12 -1.51 5.39
CA ARG A 57 5.88 -0.12 4.98
C ARG A 57 6.90 0.45 4.01
N VAL A 58 8.13 -0.06 4.07
CA VAL A 58 9.22 0.36 3.19
C VAL A 58 9.30 -0.47 1.90
N LEU A 59 8.43 -1.48 1.74
CA LEU A 59 8.40 -2.32 0.56
C LEU A 59 7.42 -1.79 -0.47
N GLU A 60 7.79 -1.93 -1.75
CA GLU A 60 6.94 -1.59 -2.89
C GLU A 60 5.56 -2.27 -2.85
N HIS A 61 5.51 -3.51 -2.35
CA HIS A 61 4.26 -4.25 -2.16
C HIS A 61 3.25 -3.52 -1.26
N TRP A 62 3.73 -2.82 -0.24
CA TRP A 62 2.88 -2.05 0.66
C TRP A 62 2.31 -0.81 -0.01
N LYS A 63 3.15 -0.08 -0.74
CA LYS A 63 2.72 1.05 -1.58
C LYS A 63 1.61 0.62 -2.53
N ASN A 64 1.84 -0.48 -3.27
CA ASN A 64 0.90 -0.98 -4.27
C ASN A 64 -0.39 -1.51 -3.66
N ALA A 65 -0.33 -2.19 -2.52
CA ALA A 65 -1.53 -2.66 -1.84
C ALA A 65 -2.42 -1.52 -1.33
N ILE A 66 -1.83 -0.44 -0.81
CA ILE A 66 -2.60 0.74 -0.38
C ILE A 66 -3.19 1.47 -1.58
N ALA A 67 -2.40 1.67 -2.64
CA ALA A 67 -2.87 2.26 -3.89
C ALA A 67 -4.08 1.51 -4.45
N SER A 68 -4.00 0.19 -4.54
CA SER A 68 -5.10 -0.66 -4.99
C SER A 68 -6.36 -0.48 -4.12
N GLN A 69 -6.20 -0.41 -2.80
CA GLN A 69 -7.33 -0.19 -1.90
C GLN A 69 -7.96 1.20 -2.03
N LEU A 70 -7.17 2.24 -2.33
CA LEU A 70 -7.70 3.57 -2.62
C LEU A 70 -8.56 3.53 -3.89
N GLN A 71 -8.02 2.98 -4.97
CA GLN A 71 -8.70 2.85 -6.26
C GLN A 71 -10.01 2.04 -6.18
N GLN A 72 -10.05 1.01 -5.34
CA GLN A 72 -11.22 0.15 -5.16
C GLN A 72 -12.32 0.75 -4.27
N CYS A 73 -12.10 1.89 -3.59
CA CYS A 73 -13.15 2.50 -2.77
C CYS A 73 -14.31 2.95 -3.66
N SER A 74 -15.53 2.47 -3.41
CA SER A 74 -16.72 2.83 -4.21
C SER A 74 -17.57 3.95 -3.60
N LYS A 75 -17.25 4.38 -2.37
CA LYS A 75 -18.00 5.40 -1.64
C LYS A 75 -17.04 6.43 -1.04
N LEU A 76 -17.40 7.71 -1.07
CA LEU A 76 -16.62 8.81 -0.47
C LEU A 76 -16.29 8.55 1.01
N LYS A 77 -17.25 8.05 1.79
CA LYS A 77 -17.05 7.69 3.21
C LYS A 77 -15.94 6.65 3.39
N GLN A 78 -15.87 5.64 2.51
CA GLN A 78 -14.82 4.62 2.57
C GLN A 78 -13.45 5.19 2.18
N LEU A 79 -13.40 6.00 1.12
CA LEU A 79 -12.18 6.68 0.67
C LEU A 79 -11.60 7.58 1.77
N ASN A 80 -12.44 8.44 2.35
CA ASN A 80 -12.04 9.35 3.42
C ASN A 80 -11.60 8.62 4.69
N HIS A 81 -12.28 7.54 5.06
CA HIS A 81 -11.88 6.71 6.19
C HIS A 81 -10.52 6.04 5.96
N LEU A 82 -10.29 5.47 4.77
CA LEU A 82 -9.01 4.89 4.39
C LEU A 82 -7.90 5.95 4.42
N TRP A 83 -8.14 7.12 3.82
CA TRP A 83 -7.17 8.21 3.79
C TRP A 83 -6.80 8.71 5.19
N SER A 84 -7.78 8.87 6.08
CA SER A 84 -7.54 9.17 7.50
C SER A 84 -6.67 8.12 8.17
N THR A 85 -6.94 6.83 7.90
CA THR A 85 -6.14 5.71 8.43
C THR A 85 -4.70 5.75 7.94
N ILE A 86 -4.47 6.05 6.65
CA ILE A 86 -3.14 6.20 6.05
C ILE A 86 -2.39 7.37 6.71
N LYS A 87 -3.03 8.54 6.84
CA LYS A 87 -2.42 9.72 7.49
C LYS A 87 -1.99 9.42 8.93
N ASN A 88 -2.86 8.75 9.70
CA ASN A 88 -2.57 8.38 11.08
C ASN A 88 -1.42 7.36 11.19
N ASP A 89 -1.41 6.36 10.31
CA ASP A 89 -0.33 5.35 10.26
C ASP A 89 1.01 5.99 9.91
N ARG A 90 1.06 6.88 8.90
CA ARG A 90 2.27 7.66 8.55
C ARG A 90 2.72 8.56 9.69
N LYS A 91 1.80 9.29 10.34
CA LYS A 91 2.14 10.17 11.48
C LYS A 91 2.84 9.37 12.59
N LYS A 92 2.34 8.18 12.90
CA LYS A 92 2.92 7.30 13.93
C LYS A 92 4.23 6.64 13.49
N HIS A 93 4.38 6.33 12.21
CA HIS A 93 5.49 5.54 11.67
C HIS A 93 6.32 6.30 10.65
N ARG A 94 6.51 7.62 10.83
CA ARG A 94 7.13 8.53 9.85
C ARG A 94 8.47 8.02 9.29
N LYS A 95 9.33 7.43 10.14
CA LYS A 95 10.63 6.87 9.73
C LYS A 95 10.54 5.66 8.79
N GLN A 96 9.36 5.05 8.66
CA GLN A 96 9.10 3.86 7.84
C GLN A 96 8.30 4.20 6.57
N TYR A 97 8.11 5.49 6.28
CA TYR A 97 7.46 5.98 5.08
C TYR A 97 8.41 6.96 4.39
N GLU A 98 8.77 6.66 3.15
CA GLU A 98 9.36 7.68 2.29
C GLU A 98 8.31 8.72 1.93
N ASP A 99 8.71 9.99 1.86
CA ASP A 99 7.80 11.07 1.48
C ASP A 99 7.26 10.90 0.06
N SER A 100 8.06 10.31 -0.84
CA SER A 100 7.69 9.92 -2.20
C SER A 100 6.44 9.01 -2.22
N VAL A 101 6.38 8.03 -1.31
CA VAL A 101 5.25 7.10 -1.18
C VAL A 101 3.99 7.84 -0.79
N PHE A 102 4.08 8.79 0.15
CA PHE A 102 2.91 9.56 0.57
C PHE A 102 2.40 10.47 -0.55
N SER A 103 3.29 11.16 -1.26
CA SER A 103 2.90 11.99 -2.42
C SER A 103 2.26 11.16 -3.53
N PHE A 104 2.78 9.96 -3.80
CA PHE A 104 2.17 9.01 -4.74
C PHE A 104 0.75 8.61 -4.33
N LEU A 105 0.57 8.20 -3.06
CA LEU A 105 -0.75 7.80 -2.56
C LEU A 105 -1.74 8.97 -2.51
N HIS A 106 -1.28 10.20 -2.27
CA HIS A 106 -2.11 11.40 -2.30
C HIS A 106 -2.70 11.64 -3.70
N LYS A 107 -1.89 11.50 -4.76
CA LYS A 107 -2.38 11.65 -6.14
C LYS A 107 -3.50 10.66 -6.45
N ILE A 108 -3.32 9.38 -6.11
CA ILE A 108 -4.35 8.34 -6.29
C ILE A 108 -5.61 8.66 -5.49
N TRP A 109 -5.45 9.17 -4.26
CA TRP A 109 -6.59 9.58 -3.44
C TRP A 109 -7.35 10.75 -4.08
N GLN A 110 -6.66 11.76 -4.61
CA GLN A 110 -7.26 12.90 -5.32
C GLN A 110 -8.02 12.44 -6.56
N GLU A 111 -7.37 11.68 -7.43
CA GLU A 111 -8.00 11.11 -8.63
C GLU A 111 -9.26 10.32 -8.28
N ARG A 112 -9.22 9.52 -7.21
CA ARG A 112 -10.40 8.76 -6.78
C ARG A 112 -11.48 9.65 -6.16
N LEU A 113 -11.10 10.71 -5.46
CA LEU A 113 -12.04 11.67 -4.89
C LEU A 113 -12.83 12.37 -5.99
N ASP A 114 -12.14 12.83 -7.03
CA ASP A 114 -12.76 13.53 -8.17
C ASP A 114 -13.77 12.61 -8.87
N ASN A 115 -13.36 11.38 -9.21
CA ASN A 115 -14.23 10.36 -9.83
C ASN A 115 -15.48 9.99 -9.00
N LEU A 116 -15.42 10.11 -7.67
CA LEU A 116 -16.55 9.81 -6.78
C LEU A 116 -17.41 11.04 -6.47
N SER A 117 -16.93 12.23 -6.80
CA SER A 117 -17.59 13.51 -6.53
C SER A 117 -18.26 14.09 -7.77
N GLU A 118 -17.93 13.61 -8.97
CA GLU A 118 -18.68 13.95 -10.18
C GLU A 118 -20.13 13.45 -10.05
N PRO A 119 -21.13 14.34 -10.14
CA PRO A 119 -22.50 13.91 -10.33
C PRO A 119 -22.58 13.14 -11.65
N LEU A 120 -23.24 11.97 -11.65
CA LEU A 120 -23.67 11.33 -12.88
C LEU A 120 -24.40 12.39 -13.71
N VAL A 121 -23.76 12.86 -14.79
CA VAL A 121 -24.42 13.72 -15.77
C VAL A 121 -25.60 12.91 -16.28
N TYR A 122 -26.81 13.38 -15.95
CA TYR A 122 -28.05 12.83 -16.47
C TYR A 122 -27.96 12.81 -18.00
N ILE A 123 -27.96 11.63 -18.60
CA ILE A 123 -28.39 11.50 -19.98
C ILE A 123 -29.89 11.78 -19.93
N GLN A 124 -30.28 13.01 -20.26
CA GLN A 124 -31.65 13.29 -20.65
C GLN A 124 -31.87 12.59 -21.99
N ASP A 125 -32.71 11.56 -21.97
CA ASP A 125 -33.43 11.10 -23.15
C ASP A 125 -34.17 12.29 -23.75
N ASP A 126 -33.62 12.91 -24.79
CA ASP A 126 -34.39 13.80 -25.66
C ASP A 126 -35.19 12.90 -26.62
N PHE A 127 -36.36 12.49 -26.14
CA PHE A 127 -37.49 12.22 -27.02
C PHE A 127 -37.98 13.53 -27.64
N THR A 128 -38.36 13.42 -28.92
CA THR A 128 -39.16 14.33 -29.76
C THR A 128 -38.52 15.60 -30.32
N HIS A 129 -38.41 15.64 -31.65
CA HIS A 129 -38.99 16.59 -32.64
C HIS A 129 -38.36 16.20 -34.00
N HIS A 130 -39.03 15.88 -35.11
CA HIS A 130 -40.36 16.10 -35.67
C HIS A 130 -40.73 14.90 -36.57
#